data_AF-A0AA38SQA7-F1
#
_entry.id   AF-A0AA38SQA7-F1
#
_cell.length_a   1.000
_cell.length_b   1.000
_cell.length_c   1.000
_cell.angle_alpha   90.00
_cell.angle_beta   90.00
_cell.angle_gamma   90.00
#
_symmetry.space_group_name_H-M   'P 1'
#
loop_
_entity.id
_entity.type
_entity.pdbx_description
1 polymer ?
#
loop_
_entity_poly.entity_id
_entity_poly.type
_entity_poly.pdbx_seq_one_letter_code
_entity_poly.pdbx_strand_id
1 'polypeptide(L)'
;MKVETLSRMVPFFDFPSVERISVDAVKHNFIAMKVDHMKGAVIFGDLISLFNFGFESDILQDHLSVLAVNLNKSRSMIYPSQIKASKLSAMLPSLADIVDKEHKKLLARKSIIEKRKEEQERHLLEMIEEREREEAQALLNDVEKRIKKKGKKPLIEGEKVTKQTLMELALQEQVRKRQEMEKKMQKLIKTMDHFERAKREEAAPLIGAAFQRRLAEEKLLHEREQQLEVELIRRCVAEIPPHVMYALCSKNFWIHGVDYAMFAVGYDLSLKMLRSQASYI
;
A
#
# COMPACT_ATOMS: atom_id res chain seq x y z
N MET A 1 35.13 34.55 15.94
CA MET A 1 36.13 33.56 15.47
C MET A 1 37.52 34.20 15.49
N LYS A 2 38.61 33.47 15.74
CA LYS A 2 39.98 34.04 15.68
C LYS A 2 40.53 34.01 14.25
N VAL A 3 41.32 35.01 13.88
CA VAL A 3 41.96 35.14 12.55
C VAL A 3 42.90 33.96 12.27
N GLU A 4 43.67 33.52 13.26
CA GLU A 4 44.56 32.35 13.13
C GLU A 4 43.79 31.06 12.82
N THR A 5 42.60 30.89 13.41
CA THR A 5 41.75 29.74 13.15
C THR A 5 41.23 29.76 11.72
N LEU A 6 40.88 30.95 11.20
CA LEU A 6 40.46 31.11 9.81
C LEU A 6 41.59 30.76 8.83
N SER A 7 42.80 31.23 9.10
CA SER A 7 43.97 30.91 8.26
C SER A 7 44.32 29.42 8.28
N ARG A 8 44.07 28.71 9.39
CA ARG A 8 44.22 27.24 9.45
C ARG A 8 43.14 26.49 8.67
N MET A 9 41.93 27.03 8.61
CA MET A 9 40.82 26.42 7.83
C MET A 9 41.01 26.59 6.32
N VAL A 10 41.74 27.62 5.89
CA VAL A 10 42.05 27.88 4.47
C VAL A 10 43.58 27.82 4.26
N PRO A 11 44.19 26.62 4.23
CA PRO A 11 45.65 26.48 4.16
C PRO A 11 46.26 26.86 2.81
N PHE A 12 45.43 27.00 1.76
CA PHE A 12 45.86 27.28 0.39
C PHE A 12 46.02 28.77 0.07
N PHE A 13 45.53 29.64 0.95
CA PHE A 13 45.63 31.09 0.79
C PHE A 13 46.24 31.73 2.02
N ASP A 14 47.08 32.71 1.79
CA ASP A 14 47.60 33.60 2.82
C ASP A 14 46.50 34.52 3.34
N PHE A 15 46.59 34.90 4.63
CA PHE A 15 45.57 35.72 5.29
C PHE A 15 45.24 37.02 4.53
N PRO A 16 46.19 37.77 3.94
CA PRO A 16 45.88 38.97 3.16
C PRO A 16 45.03 38.71 1.92
N SER A 17 45.21 37.55 1.27
CA SER A 17 44.39 37.12 0.12
C SER A 17 42.98 36.74 0.59
N VAL A 18 42.87 36.00 1.69
CA VAL A 18 41.58 35.64 2.31
C VAL A 18 40.83 36.89 2.76
N GLU A 19 41.52 37.85 3.34
CA GLU A 19 40.96 39.14 3.77
C GLU A 19 40.44 39.95 2.58
N ARG A 20 41.19 40.00 1.48
CA ARG A 20 40.74 40.71 0.27
C ARG A 20 39.45 40.12 -0.30
N ILE A 21 39.38 38.80 -0.45
CA ILE A 21 38.19 38.08 -0.92
C ILE A 21 37.03 38.29 0.05
N SER A 22 37.32 38.24 1.34
CA SER A 22 36.36 38.47 2.42
C SER A 22 35.75 39.88 2.38
N VAL A 23 36.58 40.91 2.20
CA VAL A 23 36.13 42.31 2.08
C VAL A 23 35.29 42.51 0.83
N ASP A 24 35.64 41.85 -0.28
CA ASP A 24 34.85 41.90 -1.51
C ASP A 24 33.47 41.23 -1.32
N ALA A 25 33.43 40.09 -0.63
CA ALA A 25 32.18 39.42 -0.28
C ALA A 25 31.29 40.27 0.64
N VAL A 26 31.88 41.01 1.59
CA VAL A 26 31.13 41.96 2.44
C VAL A 26 30.64 43.15 1.63
N LYS A 27 31.46 43.70 0.74
CA LYS A 27 31.11 44.83 -0.14
C LYS A 27 29.92 44.50 -1.05
N HIS A 28 29.85 43.26 -1.52
CA HIS A 28 28.76 42.77 -2.34
C HIS A 28 27.58 42.18 -1.55
N ASN A 29 27.58 42.32 -0.22
CA ASN A 29 26.54 41.85 0.70
C ASN A 29 26.28 40.33 0.63
N PHE A 30 27.29 39.54 0.24
CA PHE A 30 27.19 38.08 0.28
C PHE A 30 27.40 37.53 1.69
N ILE A 31 28.15 38.25 2.53
CA ILE A 31 28.45 37.88 3.92
C ILE A 31 28.41 39.13 4.79
N ALA A 32 27.81 39.04 5.98
CA ALA A 32 27.94 40.08 7.01
C ALA A 32 29.10 39.71 7.94
N MET A 33 30.22 40.42 7.83
CA MET A 33 31.41 40.12 8.61
C MET A 33 32.19 41.39 8.94
N LYS A 34 32.79 41.42 10.14
CA LYS A 34 33.69 42.47 10.61
C LYS A 34 35.02 41.84 11.04
N VAL A 35 36.13 42.48 10.68
CA VAL A 35 37.48 42.03 11.03
C VAL A 35 38.08 43.03 12.02
N ASP A 36 38.31 42.57 13.26
CA ASP A 36 38.97 43.34 14.31
C ASP A 36 40.45 42.95 14.38
N HIS A 37 41.31 43.74 13.76
CA HIS A 37 42.75 43.48 13.76
C HIS A 37 43.38 43.64 15.16
N MET A 38 42.89 44.56 15.98
CA MET A 38 43.40 44.76 17.36
C MET A 38 43.15 43.56 18.27
N LYS A 39 42.06 42.83 18.05
CA LYS A 39 41.70 41.63 18.82
C LYS A 39 42.07 40.33 18.09
N GLY A 40 42.58 40.42 16.86
CA GLY A 40 42.86 39.28 16.00
C GLY A 40 41.63 38.40 15.75
N ALA A 41 40.44 39.01 15.66
CA ALA A 41 39.17 38.29 15.62
C ALA A 41 38.31 38.70 14.42
N VAL A 42 37.65 37.71 13.85
CA VAL A 42 36.64 37.87 12.81
C VAL A 42 35.27 37.63 13.44
N ILE A 43 34.39 38.61 13.35
CA ILE A 43 33.02 38.58 13.85
C ILE A 43 32.10 38.42 12.65
N PHE A 44 31.43 37.27 12.55
CA PHE A 44 30.35 37.11 11.60
C PHE A 44 29.07 37.67 12.22
N GLY A 45 28.42 38.57 11.49
CA GLY A 45 27.04 38.95 11.76
C GLY A 45 26.12 38.12 10.88
N ASP A 46 24.86 38.00 11.27
CA ASP A 46 23.86 37.48 10.36
C ASP A 46 23.56 38.53 9.29
N LEU A 47 23.45 38.11 8.03
CA LEU A 47 23.12 39.01 6.90
C LEU A 47 21.81 39.77 7.11
N ILE A 48 20.93 39.24 7.95
CA ILE A 48 19.67 39.86 8.38
C ILE A 48 19.94 41.14 9.20
N SER A 49 21.04 41.21 9.95
CA SER A 49 21.44 42.36 10.78
C SER A 49 21.96 43.58 10.00
N LEU A 50 22.18 43.47 8.68
CA LEU A 50 22.58 44.62 7.85
C LEU A 50 21.40 45.43 7.32
N PHE A 51 20.18 44.86 7.31
CA PHE A 51 18.97 45.60 6.96
C PHE A 51 18.18 46.13 8.17
N ASN A 52 18.51 45.70 9.38
CA ASN A 52 17.95 46.22 10.61
C ASN A 52 19.04 46.31 11.67
N PHE A 53 19.17 47.50 12.26
CA PHE A 53 19.78 47.70 13.58
C PHE A 53 18.88 47.00 14.62
N GLY A 54 18.85 45.66 14.58
CA GLY A 54 17.88 44.83 15.27
C GLY A 54 18.60 43.96 16.29
N PHE A 55 18.38 44.28 17.55
CA PHE A 55 18.76 43.53 18.73
C PHE A 55 18.26 42.07 18.66
N GLU A 56 18.58 41.28 19.69
CA GLU A 56 18.07 39.93 20.06
C GLU A 56 16.56 39.67 19.77
N SER A 57 15.79 40.72 19.53
CA SER A 57 14.38 40.76 19.12
C SER A 57 14.05 39.98 17.83
N ASP A 58 14.87 40.01 16.78
CA ASP A 58 14.49 39.35 15.49
C ASP A 58 14.59 37.81 15.62
N ILE A 59 15.60 37.33 16.35
CA ILE A 59 15.74 35.91 16.72
C ILE A 59 14.56 35.46 17.60
N LEU A 60 14.12 36.33 18.53
CA LEU A 60 12.94 36.07 19.36
C LEU A 60 11.64 36.05 18.53
N GLN A 61 11.50 36.90 17.50
CA GLN A 61 10.36 36.88 16.60
C GLN A 61 10.29 35.57 15.79
N ASP A 62 11.43 35.07 15.33
CA ASP A 62 11.50 33.77 14.65
C ASP A 62 11.18 32.61 15.59
N HIS A 63 11.66 32.62 16.83
CA HIS A 63 11.31 31.59 17.81
C HIS A 63 9.82 31.59 18.15
N LEU A 64 9.20 32.78 18.30
CA LEU A 64 7.77 32.90 18.57
C LEU A 64 6.92 32.47 17.37
N SER A 65 7.35 32.79 16.15
CA SER A 65 6.63 32.36 14.94
C SER A 65 6.69 30.84 14.76
N VAL A 66 7.86 30.23 14.95
CA VAL A 66 8.04 28.77 14.94
C VAL A 66 7.19 28.10 16.02
N LEU A 67 7.15 28.66 17.23
CA LEU A 67 6.29 28.16 18.31
C LEU A 67 4.81 28.25 17.92
N ALA A 68 4.36 29.36 17.38
CA ALA A 68 2.97 29.55 16.94
C ALA A 68 2.57 28.54 15.84
N VAL A 69 3.44 28.29 14.87
CA VAL A 69 3.22 27.27 13.82
C VAL A 69 3.11 25.88 14.42
N ASN A 70 4.04 25.52 15.31
CA ASN A 70 4.06 24.20 15.95
C ASN A 70 2.84 23.98 16.84
N LEU A 71 2.42 24.98 17.62
CA LEU A 71 1.20 24.90 18.44
C LEU A 71 -0.05 24.76 17.58
N ASN A 72 -0.14 25.49 16.45
CA ASN A 72 -1.26 25.34 15.52
C ASN A 72 -1.31 23.96 14.87
N LYS A 73 -0.15 23.36 14.57
CA LYS A 73 -0.04 21.98 14.08
C LYS A 73 -0.45 20.96 15.15
N SER A 74 -0.02 21.13 16.39
CA SER A 74 -0.47 20.30 17.52
C SER A 74 -1.97 20.42 17.76
N ARG A 75 -2.50 21.65 17.69
CA ARG A 75 -3.94 21.91 17.80
C ARG A 75 -4.73 21.19 16.72
N SER A 76 -4.26 21.17 15.47
CA SER A 76 -4.97 20.49 14.38
C SER A 76 -4.94 18.96 14.51
N MET A 77 -3.93 18.40 15.17
CA MET A 77 -3.86 16.96 15.48
C MET A 77 -4.80 16.57 16.64
N ILE A 78 -4.86 17.38 17.70
CA ILE A 78 -5.70 17.10 18.88
C ILE A 78 -7.17 17.40 18.59
N TYR A 79 -7.44 18.51 17.92
CA TYR A 79 -8.78 18.97 17.53
C TYR A 79 -8.83 19.25 16.04
N PRO A 80 -8.98 18.22 15.19
CA PRO A 80 -9.19 18.42 13.76
C PRO A 80 -10.42 19.31 13.56
N SER A 81 -10.24 20.41 12.81
CA SER A 81 -11.23 21.49 12.70
C SER A 81 -12.66 20.99 12.47
N GLN A 82 -13.59 21.45 13.31
CA GLN A 82 -15.02 21.12 13.23
C GLN A 82 -15.69 21.53 11.90
N ILE A 83 -15.01 22.30 11.05
CA ILE A 83 -15.48 22.68 9.70
C ILE A 83 -15.73 21.45 8.82
N LYS A 84 -14.97 20.35 9.02
CA LYS A 84 -15.24 19.05 8.37
C LYS A 84 -16.22 18.17 9.16
N ALA A 85 -16.44 18.49 10.44
CA ALA A 85 -17.35 17.77 11.31
C ALA A 85 -18.82 18.17 11.10
N SER A 86 -19.14 19.37 10.62
CA SER A 86 -20.54 19.79 10.40
C SER A 86 -21.25 19.01 9.28
N LYS A 87 -20.54 18.67 8.19
CA LYS A 87 -21.06 17.81 7.12
C LYS A 87 -21.27 16.36 7.57
N LEU A 88 -20.34 15.83 8.38
CA LEU A 88 -20.47 14.48 8.97
C LEU A 88 -21.52 14.45 10.09
N SER A 89 -21.60 15.49 10.91
CA SER A 89 -22.57 15.64 12.00
C SER A 89 -24.01 15.65 11.51
N ALA A 90 -24.27 16.15 10.31
CA ALA A 90 -25.59 16.06 9.69
C ALA A 90 -25.91 14.64 9.20
N MET A 91 -24.91 13.83 8.85
CA MET A 91 -25.05 12.43 8.43
C MET A 91 -25.05 11.43 9.61
N LEU A 92 -24.53 11.82 10.78
CA LEU A 92 -24.34 10.94 11.95
C LEU A 92 -25.64 10.42 12.57
N PRO A 93 -26.71 11.22 12.76
CA PRO A 93 -28.00 10.70 13.24
C PRO A 93 -28.57 9.64 12.30
N SER A 94 -28.44 9.85 10.99
CA SER A 94 -28.84 8.87 9.98
C SER A 94 -27.97 7.61 10.01
N LEU A 95 -26.69 7.72 10.35
CA LEU A 95 -25.77 6.58 10.35
C LEU A 95 -26.06 5.61 11.51
N ALA A 96 -26.37 6.12 12.70
CA ALA A 96 -26.75 5.28 13.84
C ALA A 96 -27.99 4.43 13.52
N ASP A 97 -29.03 5.06 12.95
CA ASP A 97 -30.24 4.36 12.54
C ASP A 97 -29.98 3.33 11.42
N ILE A 98 -29.07 3.63 10.49
CA ILE A 98 -28.68 2.69 9.41
C ILE A 98 -27.93 1.49 10.01
N VAL A 99 -27.00 1.73 10.93
CA VAL A 99 -26.23 0.67 11.59
C VAL A 99 -27.13 -0.24 12.39
N ASP A 100 -28.10 0.30 13.14
CA ASP A 100 -29.05 -0.51 13.90
C ASP A 100 -29.98 -1.33 13.00
N LYS A 101 -30.43 -0.77 11.88
CA LYS A 101 -31.23 -1.47 10.88
C LYS A 101 -30.45 -2.61 10.23
N GLU A 102 -29.21 -2.35 9.81
CA GLU A 102 -28.35 -3.38 9.22
C GLU A 102 -27.97 -4.45 10.26
N HIS A 103 -27.72 -4.08 11.51
CA HIS A 103 -27.44 -5.03 12.59
C HIS A 103 -28.64 -5.99 12.80
N LYS A 104 -29.87 -5.46 12.92
CA LYS A 104 -31.09 -6.28 13.02
C LYS A 104 -31.27 -7.21 11.81
N LYS A 105 -31.03 -6.70 10.60
CA LYS A 105 -31.11 -7.48 9.36
C LYS A 105 -30.07 -8.60 9.31
N LEU A 106 -28.85 -8.34 9.75
CA LEU A 106 -27.78 -9.34 9.85
C LEU A 106 -28.11 -10.42 10.87
N LEU A 107 -28.66 -10.06 12.03
CA LEU A 107 -29.11 -11.03 13.03
C LEU A 107 -30.23 -11.93 12.50
N ALA A 108 -31.23 -11.36 11.83
CA ALA A 108 -32.29 -12.13 11.18
C ALA A 108 -31.73 -13.08 10.12
N ARG A 109 -30.79 -12.60 9.30
CA ARG A 109 -30.10 -13.43 8.29
C ARG A 109 -29.29 -14.55 8.92
N LYS A 110 -28.57 -14.29 10.02
CA LYS A 110 -27.82 -15.31 10.77
C LYS A 110 -28.76 -16.41 11.25
N SER A 111 -29.88 -16.05 11.88
CA SER A 111 -30.86 -17.02 12.38
C SER A 111 -31.45 -17.88 11.26
N ILE A 112 -31.76 -17.30 10.10
CA ILE A 112 -32.26 -18.06 8.93
C ILE A 112 -31.21 -19.05 8.42
N ILE A 113 -29.94 -18.63 8.33
CA ILE A 113 -28.86 -19.49 7.85
C ILE A 113 -28.63 -20.65 8.83
N GLU A 114 -28.64 -20.37 10.13
CA GLU A 114 -28.47 -21.38 11.17
C GLU A 114 -29.58 -22.44 11.11
N LYS A 115 -30.85 -22.02 11.05
CA LYS A 115 -31.99 -22.95 10.89
C LYS A 115 -31.91 -23.79 9.62
N ARG A 116 -31.58 -23.18 8.47
CA ARG A 116 -31.42 -23.92 7.21
C ARG A 116 -30.29 -24.93 7.26
N LYS A 117 -29.18 -24.60 7.93
CA LYS A 117 -28.05 -25.52 8.11
C LYS A 117 -28.45 -26.70 9.00
N GLU A 118 -29.12 -26.44 10.11
CA GLU A 118 -29.64 -27.51 10.98
C GLU A 118 -30.64 -28.40 10.25
N GLU A 119 -31.55 -27.83 9.46
CA GLU A 119 -32.51 -28.61 8.67
C GLU A 119 -31.82 -29.47 7.59
N GLN A 120 -30.82 -28.92 6.91
CA GLN A 120 -30.01 -29.68 5.95
C GLN A 120 -29.22 -30.81 6.62
N GLU A 121 -28.67 -30.56 7.81
CA GLU A 121 -27.96 -31.57 8.59
C GLU A 121 -28.92 -32.66 9.06
N ARG A 122 -30.11 -32.31 9.58
CA ARG A 122 -31.16 -33.25 9.95
C ARG A 122 -31.58 -34.13 8.78
N HIS A 123 -31.85 -33.54 7.62
CA HIS A 123 -32.24 -34.29 6.41
C HIS A 123 -31.13 -35.19 5.91
N LEU A 124 -29.87 -34.73 5.95
CA LEU A 124 -28.72 -35.55 5.55
C LEU A 124 -28.54 -36.75 6.48
N LEU A 125 -28.69 -36.56 7.79
CA LEU A 125 -28.63 -37.64 8.76
C LEU A 125 -29.75 -38.66 8.54
N GLU A 126 -30.99 -38.21 8.32
CA GLU A 126 -32.13 -39.09 8.05
C GLU A 126 -31.91 -39.91 6.76
N MET A 127 -31.42 -39.28 5.68
CA MET A 127 -31.05 -39.99 4.45
C MET A 127 -29.94 -41.03 4.66
N ILE A 128 -28.96 -40.73 5.52
CA ILE A 128 -27.87 -41.67 5.84
C ILE A 128 -28.42 -42.85 6.64
N GLU A 129 -29.25 -42.60 7.66
CA GLU A 129 -29.85 -43.65 8.46
C GLU A 129 -30.77 -44.57 7.63
N GLU A 130 -31.57 -43.99 6.73
CA GLU A 130 -32.44 -44.77 5.84
C GLU A 130 -31.61 -45.67 4.92
N ARG A 131 -30.54 -45.12 4.33
CA ARG A 131 -29.60 -45.90 3.51
C ARG A 131 -28.90 -46.99 4.31
N GLU A 132 -28.50 -46.73 5.55
CA GLU A 132 -27.90 -47.76 6.42
C GLU A 132 -28.89 -48.87 6.76
N ARG A 133 -30.17 -48.54 6.98
CA ARG A 133 -31.24 -49.54 7.20
C ARG A 133 -31.46 -50.38 5.95
N GLU A 134 -31.50 -49.77 4.78
CA GLU A 134 -31.62 -50.49 3.50
C GLU A 134 -30.43 -51.42 3.26
N GLU A 135 -29.20 -50.95 3.51
CA GLU A 135 -27.98 -51.76 3.38
C GLU A 135 -27.98 -52.93 4.38
N ALA A 136 -28.42 -52.71 5.63
CA ALA A 136 -28.56 -53.76 6.63
C ALA A 136 -29.63 -54.81 6.22
N GLN A 137 -30.78 -54.37 5.71
CA GLN A 137 -31.83 -55.27 5.21
C GLN A 137 -31.36 -56.06 3.98
N ALA A 138 -30.63 -55.43 3.06
CA ALA A 138 -30.05 -56.11 1.90
C ALA A 138 -29.07 -57.21 2.32
N LEU A 139 -28.21 -56.94 3.32
CA LEU A 139 -27.30 -57.94 3.87
C LEU A 139 -28.04 -59.12 4.53
N LEU A 140 -29.11 -58.85 5.29
CA LEU A 140 -29.93 -59.91 5.89
C LEU A 140 -30.63 -60.75 4.83
N ASN A 141 -31.21 -60.12 3.80
CA ASN A 141 -31.84 -60.80 2.68
C ASN A 141 -30.84 -61.64 1.88
N ASP A 142 -29.61 -61.17 1.70
CA ASP A 142 -28.54 -61.92 1.04
C ASP A 142 -28.08 -63.12 1.88
N VAL A 143 -27.99 -62.97 3.21
CA VAL A 143 -27.73 -64.09 4.12
C VAL A 143 -28.88 -65.11 4.08
N GLU A 144 -30.13 -64.65 4.09
CA GLU A 144 -31.31 -65.51 4.02
C GLU A 144 -31.41 -66.25 2.69
N LYS A 145 -31.15 -65.58 1.55
CA LYS A 145 -31.05 -66.22 0.22
C LYS A 145 -29.91 -67.24 0.16
N ARG A 146 -28.77 -66.97 0.82
CA ARG A 146 -27.66 -67.94 0.94
C ARG A 146 -28.06 -69.15 1.81
N ILE A 147 -28.89 -68.96 2.84
CA ILE A 147 -29.43 -70.05 3.68
C ILE A 147 -30.48 -70.87 2.91
N LYS A 148 -31.39 -70.22 2.18
CA LYS A 148 -32.42 -70.88 1.35
C LYS A 148 -31.85 -71.61 0.13
N LYS A 149 -30.78 -71.10 -0.50
CA LYS A 149 -30.00 -71.83 -1.52
C LYS A 149 -29.26 -73.06 -0.93
N LYS A 150 -29.00 -73.08 0.37
CA LYS A 150 -28.47 -74.24 1.11
C LYS A 150 -29.59 -75.15 1.64
N GLY A 151 -30.65 -75.37 0.86
CA GLY A 151 -31.61 -76.44 1.10
C GLY A 151 -30.99 -77.83 0.89
N LYS A 152 -30.13 -78.28 1.82
CA LYS A 152 -29.74 -79.68 2.04
C LYS A 152 -29.41 -79.86 3.53
N LYS A 153 -29.95 -80.95 4.12
CA LYS A 153 -29.70 -81.43 5.49
C LYS A 153 -28.18 -81.50 5.80
N PRO A 154 -27.75 -81.40 7.08
CA PRO A 154 -26.34 -81.42 7.44
C PRO A 154 -25.79 -82.83 7.20
N LEU A 155 -24.96 -82.96 6.16
CA LEU A 155 -24.10 -84.12 5.97
C LEU A 155 -22.69 -83.67 6.33
N ILE A 156 -22.26 -84.07 7.52
CA ILE A 156 -20.88 -83.94 7.98
C ILE A 156 -20.08 -85.01 7.24
N GLU A 157 -19.40 -84.60 6.18
CA GLU A 157 -18.10 -85.10 5.74
C GLU A 157 -17.30 -83.83 5.46
N GLY A 158 -16.37 -83.43 6.32
CA GLY A 158 -15.13 -84.17 6.52
C GLY A 158 -13.92 -83.42 5.98
N GLU A 159 -14.02 -82.12 5.69
CA GLU A 159 -12.84 -81.26 5.52
C GLU A 159 -13.02 -80.02 6.39
N LYS A 160 -12.14 -79.88 7.38
CA LYS A 160 -12.16 -78.80 8.37
C LYS A 160 -11.94 -77.47 7.65
N VAL A 161 -13.01 -76.83 7.19
CA VAL A 161 -13.02 -75.37 7.10
C VAL A 161 -12.94 -74.89 8.55
N THR A 162 -11.72 -74.66 9.02
CA THR A 162 -11.48 -74.23 10.40
C THR A 162 -12.20 -72.90 10.61
N LYS A 163 -12.64 -72.63 11.84
CA LYS A 163 -13.17 -71.32 12.24
C LYS A 163 -12.25 -70.17 11.79
N GLN A 164 -10.95 -70.46 11.66
CA GLN A 164 -9.92 -69.59 11.10
C GLN A 164 -10.18 -69.24 9.62
N THR A 165 -10.50 -70.20 8.75
CA THR A 165 -10.74 -69.92 7.32
C THR A 165 -11.99 -69.06 7.10
N LEU A 166 -13.05 -69.26 7.91
CA LEU A 166 -14.26 -68.42 7.84
C LEU A 166 -14.00 -66.99 8.34
N MET A 167 -13.17 -66.83 9.37
CA MET A 167 -12.78 -65.52 9.90
C MET A 167 -11.84 -64.78 8.93
N GLU A 168 -10.96 -65.52 8.24
CA GLU A 168 -10.06 -64.99 7.21
C GLU A 168 -10.84 -64.47 5.99
N LEU A 169 -11.84 -65.20 5.50
CA LEU A 169 -12.69 -64.75 4.40
C LEU A 169 -13.49 -63.48 4.78
N ALA A 170 -14.01 -63.41 6.01
CA ALA A 170 -14.70 -62.22 6.50
C ALA A 170 -13.78 -60.99 6.63
N LEU A 171 -12.54 -61.20 7.09
CA LEU A 171 -11.51 -60.16 7.13
C LEU A 171 -11.11 -59.68 5.74
N GLN A 172 -10.91 -60.61 4.79
CA GLN A 172 -10.61 -60.27 3.39
C GLN A 172 -11.74 -59.44 2.76
N GLU A 173 -13.01 -59.78 3.05
CA GLU A 173 -14.16 -59.02 2.54
C GLU A 173 -14.25 -57.60 3.13
N GLN A 174 -13.92 -57.43 4.43
CA GLN A 174 -13.78 -56.09 5.03
C GLN A 174 -12.62 -55.28 4.42
N VAL A 175 -11.47 -55.92 4.19
CA VAL A 175 -10.31 -55.27 3.58
C VAL A 175 -10.65 -54.84 2.15
N ARG A 176 -11.34 -55.68 1.38
CA ARG A 176 -11.77 -55.35 0.02
C ARG A 176 -12.72 -54.14 0.01
N LYS A 177 -13.70 -54.10 0.92
CA LYS A 177 -14.60 -52.96 1.08
C LYS A 177 -13.84 -51.68 1.45
N ARG A 178 -12.85 -51.74 2.36
CA ARG A 178 -11.99 -50.59 2.69
C ARG A 178 -11.20 -50.11 1.46
N GLN A 179 -10.60 -51.01 0.70
CA GLN A 179 -9.85 -50.67 -0.50
C GLN A 179 -10.75 -50.06 -1.61
N GLU A 180 -11.97 -50.56 -1.77
CA GLU A 180 -12.95 -49.97 -2.70
C GLU A 180 -13.34 -48.55 -2.28
N MET A 181 -13.58 -48.32 -0.99
CA MET A 181 -13.87 -46.98 -0.45
C MET A 181 -12.67 -46.05 -0.56
N GLU A 182 -11.46 -46.54 -0.32
CA GLU A 182 -10.22 -45.78 -0.50
C GLU A 182 -10.03 -45.34 -1.95
N LYS A 183 -10.30 -46.22 -2.92
CA LYS A 183 -10.28 -45.86 -4.34
C LYS A 183 -11.33 -44.80 -4.69
N LYS A 184 -12.53 -44.86 -4.09
CA LYS A 184 -13.55 -43.81 -4.27
C LYS A 184 -13.08 -42.48 -3.68
N MET A 185 -12.47 -42.51 -2.49
CA MET A 185 -11.92 -41.32 -1.84
C MET A 185 -10.78 -40.71 -2.68
N GLN A 186 -9.87 -41.52 -3.19
CA GLN A 186 -8.79 -41.07 -4.06
C GLN A 186 -9.30 -40.44 -5.35
N LYS A 187 -10.40 -40.95 -5.93
CA LYS A 187 -11.05 -40.31 -7.08
C LYS A 187 -11.60 -38.94 -6.71
N LEU A 188 -12.28 -38.81 -5.58
CA LEU A 188 -12.82 -37.54 -5.11
C LEU A 188 -11.72 -36.50 -4.85
N ILE A 189 -10.60 -36.90 -4.24
CA ILE A 189 -9.42 -36.04 -4.03
C ILE A 189 -8.89 -35.51 -5.37
N LYS A 190 -8.73 -36.39 -6.37
CA LYS A 190 -8.29 -35.97 -7.71
C LYS A 190 -9.27 -34.97 -8.35
N THR A 191 -10.57 -35.23 -8.23
CA THR A 191 -11.60 -34.30 -8.73
C THR A 191 -11.51 -32.94 -8.03
N MET A 192 -11.28 -32.93 -6.71
CA MET A 192 -11.06 -31.70 -5.95
C MET A 192 -9.82 -30.93 -6.42
N ASP A 193 -8.69 -31.61 -6.63
CA ASP A 193 -7.46 -30.99 -7.14
C ASP A 193 -7.67 -30.35 -8.52
N HIS A 194 -8.44 -31.01 -9.41
CA HIS A 194 -8.80 -30.45 -10.70
C HIS A 194 -9.63 -29.16 -10.56
N PHE A 195 -10.63 -29.16 -9.69
CA PHE A 195 -11.45 -27.97 -9.43
C PHE A 195 -10.64 -26.83 -8.82
N GLU A 196 -9.73 -27.12 -7.88
CA GLU A 196 -8.86 -26.09 -7.30
C GLU A 196 -7.93 -25.48 -8.34
N ARG A 197 -7.34 -26.31 -9.21
CA ARG A 197 -6.48 -25.83 -10.29
C ARG A 197 -7.27 -24.94 -11.26
N ALA A 198 -8.48 -25.35 -11.66
CA ALA A 198 -9.35 -24.54 -12.49
C ALA A 198 -9.68 -23.17 -11.83
N LYS A 199 -10.01 -23.15 -10.54
CA LYS A 199 -10.24 -21.88 -9.80
C LYS A 199 -9.01 -20.98 -9.78
N ARG A 200 -7.81 -21.54 -9.65
CA ARG A 200 -6.56 -20.76 -9.68
C ARG A 200 -6.30 -20.18 -11.07
N GLU A 201 -6.55 -20.96 -12.13
CA GLU A 201 -6.43 -20.53 -13.52
C GLU A 201 -7.44 -19.43 -13.87
N GLU A 202 -8.66 -19.48 -13.33
CA GLU A 202 -9.66 -18.41 -13.47
C GLU A 202 -9.29 -17.14 -12.68
N ALA A 203 -8.71 -17.30 -11.48
CA ALA A 203 -8.37 -16.17 -10.61
C ALA A 203 -7.09 -15.43 -11.05
N ALA A 204 -6.09 -16.15 -11.58
CA ALA A 204 -4.82 -15.58 -12.02
C ALA A 204 -4.95 -14.38 -12.99
N PRO A 205 -5.75 -14.44 -14.08
CA PRO A 205 -5.90 -13.32 -15.00
C PRO A 205 -6.63 -12.13 -14.35
N LEU A 206 -7.58 -12.37 -13.45
CA LEU A 206 -8.29 -11.30 -12.73
C LEU A 206 -7.33 -10.53 -11.81
N ILE A 207 -6.46 -11.25 -11.11
CA ILE A 207 -5.42 -10.65 -10.25
C ILE A 207 -4.43 -9.87 -11.11
N GLY A 208 -3.96 -10.45 -12.22
CA GLY A 208 -3.06 -9.79 -13.17
C GLY A 208 -3.67 -8.51 -13.75
N ALA A 209 -4.92 -8.55 -14.18
CA ALA A 209 -5.64 -7.39 -14.69
C ALA A 209 -5.82 -6.29 -13.63
N ALA A 210 -6.19 -6.67 -12.40
CA ALA A 210 -6.32 -5.73 -11.29
C ALA A 210 -4.97 -5.08 -10.91
N PHE A 211 -3.88 -5.83 -11.00
CA PHE A 211 -2.53 -5.30 -10.79
C PHE A 211 -2.13 -4.30 -11.88
N GLN A 212 -2.35 -4.65 -13.16
CA GLN A 212 -2.05 -3.74 -14.28
C GLN A 212 -2.89 -2.46 -14.24
N ARG A 213 -4.17 -2.55 -13.84
CA ARG A 213 -5.02 -1.37 -13.62
C ARG A 213 -4.44 -0.45 -12.56
N ARG A 214 -4.04 -0.98 -11.40
CA ARG A 214 -3.41 -0.19 -10.34
C ARG A 214 -2.14 0.51 -10.81
N LEU A 215 -1.28 -0.19 -11.55
CA LEU A 215 -0.07 0.42 -12.11
C LEU A 215 -0.40 1.56 -13.10
N ALA A 216 -1.43 1.40 -13.92
CA ALA A 216 -1.86 2.47 -14.84
C ALA A 216 -2.47 3.67 -14.10
N GLU A 217 -3.29 3.41 -13.08
CA GLU A 217 -3.87 4.44 -12.21
C GLU A 217 -2.80 5.23 -11.47
N GLU A 218 -1.81 4.55 -10.87
CA GLU A 218 -0.68 5.19 -10.18
C GLU A 218 0.14 6.06 -11.12
N LYS A 219 0.42 5.61 -12.35
CA LYS A 219 1.11 6.42 -13.36
C LYS A 219 0.33 7.68 -13.70
N LEU A 220 -0.98 7.57 -13.95
CA LEU A 220 -1.83 8.72 -14.25
C LEU A 220 -1.92 9.69 -13.07
N LEU A 221 -1.97 9.18 -11.84
CA LEU A 221 -1.94 10.03 -10.65
C LEU A 221 -0.61 10.78 -10.53
N HIS A 222 0.51 10.08 -10.72
CA HIS A 222 1.83 10.70 -10.67
C HIS A 222 2.02 11.77 -11.75
N GLU A 223 1.57 11.51 -12.98
CA GLU A 223 1.59 12.50 -14.06
C GLU A 223 0.73 13.73 -13.74
N ARG A 224 -0.46 13.53 -13.16
CA ARG A 224 -1.33 14.65 -12.73
C ARG A 224 -0.68 15.47 -11.61
N GLU A 225 -0.05 14.83 -10.64
CA GLU A 225 0.66 15.51 -9.56
C GLU A 225 1.83 16.34 -10.12
N GLN A 226 2.63 15.78 -11.03
CA GLN A 226 3.69 16.52 -11.71
C GLN A 226 3.14 17.72 -12.49
N GLN A 227 2.02 17.56 -13.20
CA GLN A 227 1.38 18.66 -13.92
C GLN A 227 0.92 19.78 -12.98
N LEU A 228 0.31 19.42 -11.85
CA LEU A 228 -0.13 20.38 -10.84
C LEU A 228 1.06 21.15 -10.23
N GLU A 229 2.18 20.48 -9.96
CA GLU A 229 3.40 21.15 -9.49
C GLU A 229 3.95 22.14 -10.53
N VAL A 230 4.03 21.73 -11.80
CA VAL A 230 4.47 22.61 -12.90
C VAL A 230 3.52 23.80 -13.05
N GLU A 231 2.22 23.59 -12.98
CA GLU A 231 1.23 24.67 -13.02
C GLU A 231 1.36 25.62 -11.83
N LEU A 232 1.57 25.08 -10.63
CA LEU A 232 1.80 25.88 -9.43
C LEU A 232 3.05 26.75 -9.59
N ILE A 233 4.16 26.17 -10.08
CA ILE A 233 5.40 26.90 -10.37
C ILE A 233 5.15 27.99 -11.41
N ARG A 234 4.46 27.67 -12.51
CA ARG A 234 4.11 28.66 -13.55
C ARG A 234 3.29 29.82 -12.99
N ARG A 235 2.31 29.53 -12.15
CA ARG A 235 1.49 30.55 -11.49
C ARG A 235 2.32 31.42 -10.55
N CYS A 236 3.17 30.81 -9.71
CA CYS A 236 4.08 31.54 -8.84
C CYS A 236 5.01 32.46 -9.64
N VAL A 237 5.56 31.99 -10.76
CA VAL A 237 6.42 32.79 -11.65
C VAL A 237 5.65 33.94 -12.30
N ALA A 238 4.40 33.72 -12.71
CA ALA A 238 3.54 34.77 -13.28
C ALA A 238 3.14 35.85 -12.26
N GLU A 239 3.07 35.52 -10.98
CA GLU A 239 2.79 36.46 -9.89
C GLU A 239 4.03 37.27 -9.45
N ILE A 240 5.24 36.97 -9.98
CA ILE A 240 6.46 37.75 -9.70
C ILE A 240 6.35 39.13 -10.36
N PRO A 241 6.48 40.24 -9.60
CA PRO A 241 6.43 41.58 -10.16
C PRO A 241 7.53 41.80 -11.21
N PRO A 242 7.26 42.54 -12.31
CA PRO A 242 8.23 42.73 -13.39
C PRO A 242 9.58 43.27 -12.89
N HIS A 243 9.57 44.20 -11.93
CA HIS A 243 10.78 44.80 -11.36
C HIS A 243 11.68 43.79 -10.62
N VAL A 244 11.11 42.75 -10.00
CA VAL A 244 11.86 41.65 -9.37
C VAL A 244 12.44 40.72 -10.42
N MET A 245 11.69 40.45 -11.49
CA MET A 245 12.15 39.65 -12.62
C MET A 245 13.31 40.34 -13.37
N TYR A 246 13.24 41.66 -13.59
CA TYR A 246 14.34 42.46 -14.16
C TYR A 246 15.59 42.47 -13.26
N ALA A 247 15.43 42.54 -11.93
CA ALA A 247 16.54 42.48 -10.99
C ALA A 247 17.24 41.10 -10.96
N LEU A 248 16.50 39.99 -11.08
CA LEU A 248 17.04 38.63 -11.21
C LEU A 248 17.75 38.43 -12.56
N CYS A 249 17.18 38.98 -13.64
CA CYS A 249 17.78 38.90 -14.97
C CYS A 249 19.08 39.71 -15.07
N SER A 250 19.15 40.91 -14.46
CA SER A 250 20.38 41.71 -14.41
C SER A 250 21.48 41.09 -13.54
N LYS A 251 21.13 40.34 -12.48
CA LYS A 251 22.11 39.62 -11.64
C LYS A 251 22.64 38.35 -12.30
N ASN A 252 21.81 37.59 -13.02
CA ASN A 252 22.25 36.37 -13.73
C ASN A 252 23.00 36.65 -15.04
N PHE A 253 22.84 37.84 -15.63
CA PHE A 253 23.61 38.25 -16.83
C PHE A 253 25.12 38.43 -16.56
N TRP A 254 25.53 38.54 -15.29
CA TRP A 254 26.92 38.74 -14.90
C TRP A 254 27.65 37.49 -14.39
N ILE A 255 26.94 36.38 -14.12
CA ILE A 255 27.54 35.19 -13.50
C ILE A 255 28.02 34.14 -14.53
N HIS A 256 27.54 34.19 -15.78
CA HIS A 256 28.07 33.32 -16.84
C HIS A 256 28.29 34.10 -18.14
N GLY A 257 29.51 34.62 -18.29
CA GLY A 257 30.09 34.93 -19.60
C GLY A 257 30.40 33.64 -20.38
N VAL A 258 29.35 32.87 -20.70
CA VAL A 258 29.42 31.70 -21.57
C VAL A 258 28.31 31.81 -22.61
N ASP A 259 28.74 31.65 -23.85
CA ASP A 259 28.01 31.87 -25.09
C ASP A 259 26.54 31.47 -25.09
N TYR A 260 25.72 32.41 -25.55
CA TYR A 260 24.29 32.30 -25.84
C TYR A 260 23.97 31.35 -27.01
N ALA A 261 24.85 30.41 -27.35
CA ALA A 261 24.70 29.50 -28.49
C ALA A 261 24.13 28.12 -28.09
N MET A 262 24.30 27.65 -26.84
CA MET A 262 23.79 26.32 -26.44
C MET A 262 22.39 26.35 -25.82
N PHE A 263 21.99 27.44 -25.16
CA PHE A 263 20.65 27.55 -24.59
C PHE A 263 19.57 27.75 -25.68
N ALA A 264 19.93 28.31 -26.83
CA ALA A 264 19.04 28.43 -27.99
C ALA A 264 18.75 27.08 -28.67
N VAL A 265 19.66 26.10 -28.60
CA VAL A 265 19.47 24.79 -29.25
C VAL A 265 18.54 23.87 -28.44
N GLY A 266 18.56 23.99 -27.10
CA GLY A 266 17.68 23.20 -26.22
C GLY A 266 16.21 23.59 -26.30
N TYR A 267 15.91 24.89 -26.36
CA TYR A 267 14.53 25.38 -26.49
C TYR A 267 13.97 25.21 -27.91
N ASP A 268 14.82 25.27 -28.94
CA ASP A 268 14.40 25.13 -30.33
C ASP A 268 14.15 23.65 -30.72
N LEU A 269 14.80 22.67 -30.07
CA LEU A 269 14.48 21.25 -30.23
C LEU A 269 13.13 20.88 -29.58
N SER A 270 12.81 21.43 -28.40
CA SER A 270 11.51 21.23 -27.76
C SER A 270 10.37 21.91 -28.52
N LEU A 271 10.59 23.10 -29.10
CA LEU A 271 9.58 23.76 -29.94
C LEU A 271 9.37 23.06 -31.31
N LYS A 272 10.42 22.47 -31.90
CA LYS A 272 10.29 21.70 -33.16
C LYS A 272 9.60 20.35 -32.95
N MET A 273 9.79 19.68 -31.81
CA MET A 273 9.00 18.48 -31.47
C MET A 273 7.53 18.81 -31.23
N LEU A 274 7.21 19.92 -30.57
CA LEU A 274 5.83 20.37 -30.36
C LEU A 274 5.13 20.85 -31.64
N ARG A 275 5.86 21.42 -32.61
CA ARG A 275 5.28 21.80 -33.92
C ARG A 275 5.09 20.61 -34.88
N SER A 276 5.88 19.55 -34.75
CA SER A 276 5.72 18.34 -35.58
C SER A 276 4.47 17.52 -35.20
N GLN A 277 4.10 17.47 -33.91
CA GLN A 277 2.87 16.79 -33.48
C GLN A 277 1.58 17.58 -33.77
N ALA A 278 1.67 18.89 -34.04
CA ALA A 278 0.52 19.72 -34.39
C ALA A 278 0.17 19.69 -35.89
N SER A 279 0.96 19.02 -36.74
CA SER A 279 0.75 18.98 -38.20
C SER A 279 0.25 17.62 -38.72
N TYR A 280 -0.09 16.69 -37.82
CA TYR A 280 -0.75 15.41 -38.11
C TYR A 280 -2.04 15.27 -37.30
N ILE A 281 -2.93 16.26 -37.43
CA ILE A 281 -4.39 16.14 -37.26
C ILE A 281 -5.03 16.91 -38.41
#